data_AF-V5HHU6-F1
#
_entry.id   AF-V5HHU6-F1
#
_cell.length_a   1.000
_cell.length_b   1.000
_cell.length_c   1.000
_cell.angle_alpha   90.00
_cell.angle_beta   90.00
_cell.angle_gamma   90.00
#
_symmetry.space_group_name_H-M   'P 1'
#
loop_
_entity.id
_entity.type
_entity.pdbx_description
1 polymer ?
#
loop_
_entity_poly.entity_id
_entity_poly.type
_entity_poly.pdbx_seq_one_letter_code
_entity_poly.pdbx_strand_id
1 'polypeptide(L)'
;MESWPLNVMTSRRNAWLEAMLEYVFVKRQVPSDVQEKTLLKLENLDDFIDSELENISKGQVTENDYGRLGDHHVTFDICTNVGTFIVDKDRLGVSSQSNFNTIRGTCCVFKGKWQYELMLGSKGVMQVGWVTSNCKFSQEKGVGDTQDSYAYDGNRVRKWNVSTYKYGEPW
;
A
#
# COMPACT_ATOMS: atom_id res chain seq x y z
N MET A 1 -8.18 50.81 -37.64
CA MET A 1 -6.94 50.59 -36.86
C MET A 1 -7.36 50.55 -35.40
N GLU A 2 -7.29 49.49 -34.62
CA GLU A 2 -6.77 48.13 -34.73
C GLU A 2 -7.62 47.25 -33.79
N SER A 3 -8.00 46.05 -34.22
CA SER A 3 -8.70 45.04 -33.41
C SER A 3 -7.70 43.97 -32.97
N TRP A 4 -7.68 43.65 -31.67
CA TRP A 4 -6.87 42.57 -31.10
C TRP A 4 -7.40 41.18 -31.51
N PRO A 5 -6.56 40.21 -31.93
CA PRO A 5 -7.02 38.86 -32.19
C PRO A 5 -7.03 38.02 -30.90
N LEU A 6 -8.19 37.44 -30.58
CA LEU A 6 -8.31 36.33 -29.63
C LEU A 6 -7.67 35.09 -30.25
N ASN A 7 -6.58 34.64 -29.63
CA ASN A 7 -5.82 33.47 -30.05
C ASN A 7 -6.58 32.20 -29.66
N VAL A 8 -6.97 31.41 -30.66
CA VAL A 8 -7.54 30.06 -30.49
C VAL A 8 -6.41 29.12 -30.07
N MET A 9 -6.34 28.75 -28.79
CA MET A 9 -5.49 27.64 -28.35
C MET A 9 -6.17 26.31 -28.67
N THR A 10 -5.75 25.69 -29.77
CA THR A 10 -6.00 24.28 -30.05
C THR A 10 -5.28 23.41 -29.00
N SER A 11 -6.05 22.71 -28.17
CA SER A 11 -5.55 21.67 -27.26
C SER A 11 -4.93 20.53 -28.05
N ARG A 12 -3.60 20.40 -28.02
CA ARG A 12 -2.90 19.24 -28.56
C ARG A 12 -3.10 18.08 -27.59
N ARG A 13 -3.85 17.06 -28.01
CA ARG A 13 -3.95 15.78 -27.30
C ARG A 13 -2.56 15.14 -27.22
N ASN A 14 -2.08 14.88 -26.01
CA ASN A 14 -0.75 14.34 -25.74
C ASN A 14 -0.77 12.82 -25.89
N ALA A 15 -0.28 12.31 -27.02
CA ALA A 15 -0.22 10.87 -27.32
C ALA A 15 0.50 10.02 -26.26
N TRP A 16 1.42 10.64 -25.51
CA TRP A 16 2.12 9.98 -24.41
C TRP A 16 1.20 9.71 -23.20
N LEU A 17 0.25 10.61 -22.93
CA LEU A 17 -0.68 10.45 -21.82
C LEU A 17 -1.63 9.27 -22.09
N GLU A 18 -2.13 9.16 -23.32
CA GLU A 18 -2.97 8.05 -23.78
C GLU A 18 -2.22 6.70 -23.66
N ALA A 19 -0.98 6.65 -24.14
CA ALA A 19 -0.15 5.43 -24.04
C ALA A 19 0.16 5.05 -22.58
N MET A 20 0.34 6.02 -21.70
CA MET A 20 0.54 5.78 -20.27
C MET A 20 -0.73 5.22 -19.61
N LEU A 21 -1.90 5.78 -19.95
CA LEU A 21 -3.18 5.30 -19.43
C LEU A 21 -3.47 3.87 -19.94
N GLU A 22 -3.25 3.59 -21.22
CA GLU A 22 -3.32 2.22 -21.76
C GLU A 22 -2.38 1.27 -21.01
N TYR A 23 -1.14 1.67 -20.73
CA TYR A 23 -0.18 0.84 -20.01
C TYR A 23 -0.61 0.55 -18.55
N VAL A 24 -1.14 1.55 -17.85
CA VAL A 24 -1.56 1.43 -16.45
C VAL A 24 -2.81 0.57 -16.30
N PHE A 25 -3.75 0.64 -17.26
CA PHE A 25 -5.05 -0.02 -17.12
C PHE A 25 -5.20 -1.35 -17.86
N VAL A 26 -4.34 -1.70 -18.83
CA VAL A 26 -4.58 -2.86 -19.72
C VAL A 26 -3.82 -4.14 -19.34
N LYS A 27 -2.88 -4.15 -18.40
CA LYS A 27 -2.19 -5.41 -18.01
C LYS A 27 -2.67 -6.03 -16.70
N ARG A 28 -3.83 -6.68 -16.75
CA ARG A 28 -4.08 -7.96 -16.08
C ARG A 28 -4.55 -8.95 -17.15
N GLN A 29 -3.64 -9.78 -17.64
CA GLN A 29 -4.05 -10.94 -18.44
C GLN A 29 -4.79 -11.93 -17.53
N VAL A 30 -6.09 -12.07 -17.77
CA VAL A 30 -6.95 -13.10 -17.21
C VAL A 30 -7.28 -14.08 -18.35
N PRO A 31 -7.38 -15.41 -18.10
CA PRO A 31 -7.60 -16.40 -19.15
C PRO A 31 -8.88 -16.17 -19.96
N SER A 32 -8.85 -16.72 -21.16
CA SER A 32 -9.72 -16.45 -22.32
C SER A 32 -11.17 -16.94 -22.19
N ASP A 33 -11.97 -16.37 -21.28
CA ASP A 33 -13.43 -16.47 -21.30
C ASP A 33 -14.07 -15.39 -20.42
N VAL A 34 -14.00 -14.11 -20.81
CA VAL A 34 -14.86 -13.06 -20.22
C VAL A 34 -15.19 -12.02 -21.29
N GLN A 35 -16.48 -11.73 -21.41
CA GLN A 35 -17.13 -10.76 -22.29
C GLN A 35 -16.33 -9.47 -22.49
N GLU A 36 -16.38 -8.92 -23.71
CA GLU A 36 -15.87 -7.59 -24.07
C GLU A 36 -16.25 -6.56 -23.01
N LYS A 37 -15.33 -6.28 -22.08
CA LYS A 37 -15.48 -5.16 -21.16
C LYS A 37 -15.33 -3.89 -21.98
N THR A 38 -16.40 -3.12 -22.04
CA THR A 38 -16.45 -1.81 -22.68
C THR A 38 -15.25 -0.98 -22.24
N LEU A 39 -14.50 -0.45 -23.21
CA LEU A 39 -13.30 0.34 -22.93
C LEU A 39 -13.66 1.51 -22.00
N LEU A 40 -12.95 1.62 -20.88
CA LEU A 40 -13.08 2.71 -19.92
C LEU A 40 -12.72 4.03 -20.59
N LYS A 41 -13.66 4.99 -20.58
CA LYS A 41 -13.53 6.34 -21.10
C LYS A 41 -14.03 7.31 -20.04
N LEU A 42 -13.60 8.58 -20.13
CA LEU A 42 -14.08 9.60 -19.19
C LEU A 42 -15.62 9.75 -19.21
N GLU A 43 -16.22 9.52 -20.37
CA GLU A 43 -17.66 9.64 -20.64
C GLU A 43 -18.50 8.53 -20.00
N ASN A 44 -17.92 7.36 -19.70
CA ASN A 44 -18.62 6.21 -19.11
C ASN A 44 -18.11 5.87 -17.70
N LEU A 45 -17.36 6.79 -17.10
CA LEU A 45 -16.72 6.56 -15.81
C LEU A 45 -17.73 6.39 -14.67
N ASP A 46 -18.76 7.22 -14.65
CA ASP A 46 -19.79 7.18 -13.60
C ASP A 46 -20.58 5.86 -13.66
N ASP A 47 -21.04 5.47 -14.85
CA ASP A 47 -21.75 4.20 -15.07
C ASP A 47 -20.89 2.99 -14.69
N PHE A 48 -19.59 3.07 -14.96
CA PHE A 48 -18.65 2.01 -14.59
C PHE A 48 -18.43 1.94 -13.07
N ILE A 49 -18.30 3.09 -12.40
CA ILE A 49 -18.17 3.15 -10.94
C ILE A 49 -19.41 2.54 -10.30
N ASP A 50 -20.61 2.94 -10.73
CA ASP A 50 -21.86 2.42 -10.19
C ASP A 50 -22.00 0.91 -10.43
N SER A 51 -21.63 0.43 -11.62
CA SER A 51 -21.64 -1.00 -11.94
C SER A 51 -20.67 -1.81 -11.07
N GLU A 52 -19.44 -1.32 -10.86
CA GLU A 52 -18.47 -2.00 -10.00
C GLU A 52 -18.88 -1.94 -8.52
N LEU A 53 -19.47 -0.83 -8.04
CA LEU A 53 -20.04 -0.74 -6.69
C LEU A 53 -21.17 -1.75 -6.47
N GLU A 54 -22.06 -1.91 -7.46
CA GLU A 54 -23.08 -2.94 -7.43
C GLU A 54 -22.48 -4.36 -7.42
N ASN A 55 -21.46 -4.62 -8.24
CA ASN A 55 -20.78 -5.91 -8.27
C ASN A 55 -20.12 -6.24 -6.93
N ILE A 56 -19.50 -5.26 -6.28
CA ILE A 56 -18.94 -5.39 -4.93
C ILE A 56 -20.04 -5.72 -3.91
N SER A 57 -21.20 -5.05 -4.00
CA SER A 57 -22.33 -5.32 -3.09
C SER A 57 -22.96 -6.70 -3.28
N LYS A 58 -22.90 -7.25 -4.51
CA LYS A 58 -23.43 -8.57 -4.88
C LYS A 58 -22.40 -9.69 -4.67
N GLY A 59 -21.11 -9.34 -4.56
CA GLY A 59 -20.06 -10.24 -4.14
C GLY A 59 -20.36 -10.76 -2.74
N GLN A 60 -20.46 -12.08 -2.60
CA GLN A 60 -20.56 -12.70 -1.28
C GLN A 60 -19.35 -12.25 -0.45
N VAL A 61 -19.58 -11.44 0.58
CA VAL A 61 -18.63 -11.29 1.68
C VAL A 61 -18.50 -12.69 2.26
N THR A 62 -17.48 -13.43 1.84
CA THR A 62 -17.18 -14.70 2.47
C THR A 62 -16.93 -14.41 3.94
N GLU A 63 -17.53 -15.16 4.86
CA GLU A 63 -17.36 -14.96 6.31
C GLU A 63 -15.87 -14.86 6.74
N ASN A 64 -14.96 -15.35 5.90
CA ASN A 64 -13.51 -15.29 6.08
C ASN A 64 -12.89 -13.88 6.11
N ASP A 65 -13.58 -12.83 5.64
CA ASP A 65 -13.03 -11.45 5.66
C ASP A 65 -13.38 -10.66 6.92
N TYR A 66 -14.25 -11.21 7.78
CA TYR A 66 -14.65 -10.53 9.00
C TYR A 66 -13.49 -10.47 9.99
N GLY A 67 -12.97 -9.26 10.22
CA GLY A 67 -11.80 -9.03 11.08
C GLY A 67 -10.58 -8.50 10.34
N ARG A 68 -10.69 -8.25 9.03
CA ARG A 68 -9.62 -7.73 8.18
C ARG A 68 -10.10 -6.59 7.29
N LEU A 69 -9.21 -5.65 6.98
CA LEU A 69 -9.42 -4.53 6.06
C LEU A 69 -8.24 -4.46 5.08
N GLY A 70 -8.52 -4.24 3.80
CA GLY A 70 -7.54 -4.16 2.71
C GLY A 70 -7.51 -5.39 1.79
N ASP A 71 -6.77 -5.33 0.69
CA ASP A 71 -6.69 -6.38 -0.33
C ASP A 71 -6.14 -7.69 0.21
N HIS A 72 -6.65 -8.86 -0.19
CA HIS A 72 -6.14 -10.18 0.24
C HIS A 72 -4.62 -10.33 0.07
N HIS A 73 -4.06 -9.74 -1.00
CA HIS A 73 -2.62 -9.72 -1.23
C HIS A 73 -1.98 -8.52 -0.50
N VAL A 74 -1.39 -8.79 0.67
CA VAL A 74 -0.74 -7.76 1.49
C VAL A 74 0.62 -7.43 0.91
N THR A 75 0.87 -6.13 0.72
CA THR A 75 2.17 -5.60 0.28
C THR A 75 2.61 -4.47 1.22
N PHE A 76 3.83 -3.96 1.03
CA PHE A 76 4.27 -2.77 1.75
C PHE A 76 3.54 -1.51 1.25
N ASP A 77 3.00 -0.75 2.19
CA ASP A 77 2.34 0.53 1.93
C ASP A 77 3.36 1.65 1.75
N ILE A 78 3.64 1.95 0.48
CA ILE A 78 4.56 3.00 0.05
C ILE A 78 3.96 4.42 0.13
N CYS A 79 2.67 4.56 0.45
CA CYS A 79 2.03 5.87 0.54
C CYS A 79 2.17 6.48 1.94
N THR A 80 2.35 5.64 2.97
CA THR A 80 2.40 6.08 4.37
C THR A 80 3.74 5.80 5.06
N ASN A 81 4.78 5.47 4.29
CA ASN A 81 6.10 5.21 4.83
C ASN A 81 6.76 6.48 5.36
N VAL A 82 7.64 6.30 6.34
CA VAL A 82 8.51 7.37 6.86
C VAL A 82 9.95 6.99 6.56
N GLY A 83 10.69 7.92 5.97
CA GLY A 83 12.07 7.72 5.52
C GLY A 83 12.17 7.18 4.09
N THR A 84 13.39 6.87 3.65
CA THR A 84 13.68 6.53 2.25
C THR A 84 13.92 5.03 2.08
N PHE A 85 13.07 4.36 1.28
CA PHE A 85 13.23 2.94 0.95
C PHE A 85 13.52 2.74 -0.54
N ILE A 86 14.35 1.75 -0.85
CA ILE A 86 14.29 1.07 -2.14
C ILE A 86 13.27 -0.04 -1.98
N VAL A 87 12.25 -0.05 -2.84
CA VAL A 87 11.14 -1.00 -2.80
C VAL A 87 11.19 -1.87 -4.05
N ASP A 88 11.03 -3.17 -3.89
CA ASP A 88 10.97 -4.11 -5.01
C ASP A 88 9.71 -3.88 -5.84
N LYS A 89 9.73 -4.34 -7.10
CA LYS A 89 8.62 -4.12 -8.06
C LYS A 89 7.29 -4.71 -7.59
N ASP A 90 7.34 -5.81 -6.85
CA ASP A 90 6.17 -6.48 -6.28
C ASP A 90 5.73 -5.90 -4.93
N ARG A 91 6.51 -4.95 -4.37
CA ARG A 91 6.30 -4.36 -3.04
C ARG A 91 6.30 -5.39 -1.91
N LEU A 92 7.03 -6.49 -2.06
CA LEU A 92 7.24 -7.52 -1.03
C LEU A 92 8.64 -7.48 -0.41
N GLY A 93 9.55 -6.70 -0.98
CA GLY A 93 10.88 -6.45 -0.44
C GLY A 93 11.16 -4.96 -0.28
N VAL A 94 11.84 -4.59 0.80
CA VAL A 94 12.29 -3.22 1.06
C VAL A 94 13.70 -3.20 1.62
N SER A 95 14.48 -2.21 1.19
CA SER A 95 15.82 -1.92 1.71
C SER A 95 15.88 -0.46 2.20
N SER A 96 16.28 -0.26 3.45
CA SER A 96 16.42 1.08 4.04
C SER A 96 17.58 1.85 3.42
N GLN A 97 17.39 3.14 3.13
CA GLN A 97 18.43 4.08 2.64
C GLN A 97 18.73 5.22 3.63
N SER A 98 18.13 5.19 4.81
CA SER A 98 18.37 6.17 5.87
C SER A 98 18.41 5.49 7.24
N ASN A 99 18.76 6.24 8.28
CA ASN A 99 19.05 5.71 9.62
C ASN A 99 17.87 4.91 10.21
N PHE A 100 16.71 5.56 10.32
CA PHE A 100 15.50 4.93 10.87
C PHE A 100 14.31 5.21 9.96
N ASN A 101 13.81 4.13 9.38
CA ASN A 101 12.68 4.17 8.49
C ASN A 101 11.58 3.24 9.00
N THR A 102 10.33 3.55 8.69
CA THR A 102 9.20 2.71 9.09
C THR A 102 8.21 2.62 7.94
N ILE A 103 7.74 1.39 7.69
CA ILE A 103 6.75 1.09 6.66
C ILE A 103 5.72 0.12 7.24
N ARG A 104 4.48 0.19 6.73
CA ARG A 104 3.38 -0.68 7.14
C ARG A 104 3.03 -1.66 6.02
N GLY A 105 2.29 -2.71 6.35
CA GLY A 105 1.56 -3.48 5.34
C GLY A 105 0.27 -2.75 4.92
N THR A 106 -0.25 -3.06 3.74
CA THR A 106 -1.52 -2.52 3.20
C THR A 106 -2.78 -3.08 3.86
N CYS A 107 -2.63 -3.87 4.93
CA CYS A 107 -3.72 -4.59 5.59
C CYS A 107 -3.81 -4.22 7.06
N CYS A 108 -5.05 -4.08 7.54
CA CYS A 108 -5.37 -3.91 8.96
C CYS A 108 -6.22 -5.09 9.44
N VAL A 109 -6.02 -5.51 10.68
CA VAL A 109 -6.79 -6.59 11.31
C VAL A 109 -7.39 -6.11 12.62
N PHE A 110 -8.63 -6.48 12.90
CA PHE A 110 -9.38 -6.02 14.08
C PHE A 110 -10.11 -7.14 14.83
N LYS A 111 -10.19 -8.35 14.27
CA LYS A 111 -10.79 -9.52 14.93
C LYS A 111 -10.21 -10.82 14.39
N GLY A 112 -10.15 -11.86 15.22
CA GLY A 112 -9.59 -13.16 14.85
C GLY A 112 -8.15 -13.37 15.32
N LYS A 113 -7.46 -14.35 14.73
CA LYS A 113 -6.05 -14.67 14.99
C LYS A 113 -5.28 -14.56 13.68
N TRP A 114 -4.19 -13.81 13.69
CA TRP A 114 -3.43 -13.47 12.50
C TRP A 114 -1.95 -13.70 12.73
N GLN A 115 -1.26 -14.04 11.65
CA GLN A 115 0.19 -14.15 11.60
C GLN A 115 0.70 -13.56 10.30
N TYR A 116 1.93 -13.09 10.31
CA TYR A 116 2.70 -12.77 9.12
C TYR A 116 4.13 -13.22 9.35
N GLU A 117 4.87 -13.40 8.25
CA GLU A 117 6.28 -13.77 8.27
C GLU A 117 7.09 -12.75 7.49
N LEU A 118 8.37 -12.65 7.80
CA LEU A 118 9.32 -11.77 7.14
C LEU A 118 10.62 -12.53 6.90
N MET A 119 11.28 -12.22 5.80
CA MET A 119 12.65 -12.67 5.53
C MET A 119 13.61 -11.50 5.76
N LEU A 120 14.58 -11.69 6.65
CA LEU A 120 15.59 -10.67 6.92
C LEU A 120 16.69 -10.75 5.85
N GLY A 121 16.78 -9.72 5.02
CA GLY A 121 17.82 -9.63 3.97
C GLY A 121 19.20 -9.23 4.48
N SER A 122 19.29 -8.69 5.70
CA SER A 122 20.54 -8.22 6.30
C SER A 122 20.54 -8.42 7.81
N LYS A 123 21.74 -8.46 8.40
CA LYS A 123 21.91 -8.33 9.85
C LYS A 123 21.76 -6.87 10.28
N GLY A 124 21.37 -6.64 11.52
CA GLY A 124 21.35 -5.31 12.11
C GLY A 124 20.12 -5.03 12.97
N VAL A 125 20.07 -3.81 13.49
CA VAL A 125 18.96 -3.33 14.33
C VAL A 125 17.73 -3.14 13.45
N MET A 126 16.71 -3.94 13.70
CA MET A 126 15.41 -3.87 13.06
C MET A 126 14.34 -4.10 14.13
N GLN A 127 13.19 -3.45 13.97
CA GLN A 127 12.04 -3.65 14.83
C GLN A 127 10.88 -4.14 13.97
N VAL A 128 10.30 -5.27 14.35
CA VAL A 128 9.19 -5.92 13.66
C VAL A 128 8.02 -6.01 14.61
N GLY A 129 6.81 -5.66 14.18
CA GLY A 129 5.69 -5.68 15.11
C GLY A 129 4.35 -5.28 14.54
N TRP A 130 3.49 -4.83 15.45
CA TRP A 130 2.11 -4.46 15.18
C TRP A 130 1.86 -3.02 15.61
N VAL A 131 0.93 -2.38 14.92
CA VAL A 131 0.63 -0.98 15.10
C VAL A 131 -0.86 -0.73 14.89
N THR A 132 -1.46 0.13 15.72
CA THR A 132 -2.84 0.59 15.53
C THR A 132 -2.89 1.71 14.47
N SER A 133 -4.07 1.96 13.93
CA SER A 133 -4.28 3.07 12.98
C SER A 133 -3.96 4.46 13.57
N ASN A 134 -3.96 4.60 14.89
CA ASN A 134 -3.69 5.87 15.57
C ASN A 134 -2.21 6.21 15.66
N CYS A 135 -1.33 5.24 15.40
CA CYS A 135 0.10 5.45 15.52
C CYS A 135 0.64 6.40 14.44
N LYS A 136 1.45 7.37 14.87
CA LYS A 136 2.12 8.32 13.98
C LYS A 136 3.61 8.07 14.03
N PHE A 137 4.17 7.67 12.89
CA PHE A 137 5.60 7.49 12.74
C PHE A 137 6.29 8.81 12.42
N SER A 138 7.56 8.90 12.81
CA SER A 138 8.47 9.97 12.44
C SER A 138 9.86 9.38 12.24
N GLN A 139 10.84 10.19 11.80
CA GLN A 139 12.23 9.74 11.69
C GLN A 139 12.84 9.34 13.05
N GLU A 140 12.20 9.74 14.16
CA GLU A 140 12.64 9.45 15.53
C GLU A 140 11.78 8.39 16.22
N LYS A 141 10.59 8.08 15.68
CA LYS A 141 9.61 7.18 16.30
C LYS A 141 9.12 6.17 15.29
N GLY A 142 9.56 4.93 15.46
CA GLY A 142 9.14 3.77 14.69
C GLY A 142 8.14 2.88 15.45
N VAL A 143 8.01 1.65 14.96
CA VAL A 143 7.18 0.62 15.60
C VAL A 143 7.79 0.21 16.94
N GLY A 144 6.97 0.22 18.00
CA GLY A 144 7.41 -0.08 19.37
C GLY A 144 7.78 1.16 20.19
N ASP A 145 8.00 2.33 19.57
CA ASP A 145 8.32 3.58 20.28
C ASP A 145 7.07 4.34 20.76
N THR A 146 5.88 3.92 20.32
CA THR A 146 4.60 4.56 20.65
C THR A 146 3.70 3.63 21.48
N GLN A 147 2.79 4.22 22.25
CA GLN A 147 1.77 3.47 23.02
C GLN A 147 0.88 2.61 22.11
N ASP A 148 0.71 3.05 20.87
CA ASP A 148 -0.13 2.46 19.82
C ASP A 148 0.60 1.40 18.99
N SER A 149 1.75 0.92 19.47
CA SER A 149 2.59 -0.03 18.73
C SER A 149 3.36 -0.96 19.65
N TYR A 150 3.56 -2.19 19.21
CA TYR A 150 4.41 -3.17 19.87
C TYR A 150 5.41 -3.72 18.87
N ALA A 151 6.68 -3.88 19.26
CA ALA A 151 7.69 -4.46 18.39
C ALA A 151 8.63 -5.42 19.10
N TYR A 152 9.29 -6.23 18.29
CA TYR A 152 10.38 -7.09 18.66
C TYR A 152 11.65 -6.71 17.87
N ASP A 153 12.78 -6.63 18.58
CA ASP A 153 14.12 -6.40 18.04
C ASP A 153 14.99 -7.59 18.45
N GLY A 154 15.21 -8.53 17.53
CA GLY A 154 16.02 -9.72 17.75
C GLY A 154 17.53 -9.45 17.71
N ASN A 155 17.98 -8.33 17.11
CA ASN A 155 19.39 -7.96 17.22
C ASN A 155 19.75 -7.52 18.64
N ARG A 156 18.83 -6.83 19.33
CA ARG A 156 18.98 -6.44 20.75
C ARG A 156 18.32 -7.41 21.72
N VAL A 157 17.60 -8.42 21.23
CA VAL A 157 16.84 -9.42 21.99
C VAL A 157 15.89 -8.77 23.00
N ARG A 158 15.04 -7.87 22.48
CA ARG A 158 14.17 -7.01 23.27
C ARG A 158 12.79 -6.83 22.65
N LYS A 159 11.78 -6.74 23.51
CA LYS A 159 10.44 -6.25 23.15
C LYS A 159 10.30 -4.76 23.47
N TRP A 160 9.45 -4.09 22.69
CA TRP A 160 9.29 -2.63 22.71
C TRP A 160 7.80 -2.25 22.73
N ASN A 161 7.43 -1.35 23.64
CA ASN A 161 6.17 -0.60 23.66
C ASN A 161 6.37 0.62 24.56
N VAL A 162 6.78 1.76 23.98
CA VAL A 162 7.27 2.98 24.65
C VAL A 162 8.58 2.78 25.43
N SER A 163 8.66 1.71 26.22
CA SER A 163 9.86 1.24 26.93
C SER A 163 10.30 -0.12 26.39
N THR A 164 11.52 -0.53 26.74
CA THR A 164 12.11 -1.79 26.27
C THR A 164 12.45 -2.75 27.41
N TYR A 165 12.23 -4.05 27.17
CA TYR A 165 12.52 -5.13 28.11
C TYR A 165 13.18 -6.31 27.39
N LYS A 166 14.07 -7.05 28.08
CA LYS A 166 14.70 -8.26 27.55
C LYS A 166 13.62 -9.31 27.24
N TYR A 167 13.65 -9.88 26.03
CA TYR A 167 12.66 -10.86 25.57
C TYR A 167 13.12 -11.55 24.28
N GLY A 168 12.71 -12.80 24.05
CA GLY A 168 12.90 -13.52 22.77
C GLY A 168 14.31 -14.08 22.53
N GLU A 169 14.57 -14.47 21.29
CA GLU A 169 15.80 -15.10 20.79
C GLU A 169 16.42 -14.28 19.65
N PRO A 170 17.75 -14.27 19.49
CA PRO A 170 18.40 -13.50 18.42
C PRO A 170 18.06 -14.03 17.02
N TRP A 171 18.17 -13.15 16.03
CA TRP A 171 18.08 -13.48 14.59
C TRP A 171 19.39 -13.19 13.85
#